data_AF-A0A0D9WB39-F1
#
_entry.id   AF-A0A0D9WB39-F1
#
_cell.length_a   1.000
_cell.length_b   1.000
_cell.length_c   1.000
_cell.angle_alpha   90.00
_cell.angle_beta   90.00
_cell.angle_gamma   90.00
#
_symmetry.space_group_name_H-M   'P 1'
#
loop_
_entity.id
_entity.type
_entity.pdbx_description
1 polymer ?
#
loop_
_entity_poly.entity_id
_entity_poly.type
_entity_poly.pdbx_seq_one_letter_code
_entity_poly.pdbx_strand_id
1 'polypeptide(L)'
;MGDPSFPDKLQGLALLPLANGSFTAFNNRGEGERVFFTSQMEFDLLKDSIHLVVDNSIPDGILKKLYGIACSARSNIYLFTCNFLLELLPRILPPEWQHAKQLSWSPGQQGVHEDLLNESFIRTESAKEKSILVSYFAVWEPQKAEFYKDHVLPRISEFLSQPAVVSAILCDVKLLMENDNSVRAALYETPFVLAASGAWVHPSRFVNLKKIENS
;
A
#
# COMPACT_ATOMS: atom_id res chain seq x y z
N MET A 1 25.82 45.12 -1.93
CA MET A 1 25.90 43.76 -2.50
C MET A 1 26.13 42.82 -1.35
N GLY A 2 25.16 41.97 -1.02
CA GLY A 2 25.32 40.98 0.04
C GLY A 2 26.30 39.89 -0.39
N ASP A 3 27.08 39.36 0.54
CA ASP A 3 27.96 38.23 0.29
C ASP A 3 27.15 37.08 -0.34
N PRO A 4 27.63 36.46 -1.44
CA PRO A 4 26.94 35.31 -2.02
C PRO A 4 26.81 34.22 -0.96
N SER A 5 25.59 33.71 -0.82
CA SER A 5 25.28 32.70 0.18
C SER A 5 26.10 31.44 -0.10
N PHE A 6 26.41 30.65 0.93
CA PHE A 6 27.20 29.42 0.77
C PHE A 6 26.77 28.50 -0.40
N PRO A 7 25.47 28.33 -0.71
CA PRO A 7 25.02 27.60 -1.91
C PRO A 7 25.54 28.17 -3.24
N ASP A 8 25.61 29.50 -3.36
CA ASP A 8 26.01 30.20 -4.60
C ASP A 8 27.49 29.95 -4.93
N LYS A 9 28.31 29.66 -3.91
CA LYS A 9 29.74 29.34 -4.06
C LYS A 9 29.99 27.90 -4.50
N LEU A 10 28.99 27.02 -4.35
CA LEU A 10 29.09 25.61 -4.71
C LEU A 10 28.58 25.32 -6.12
N GLN A 11 27.92 26.29 -6.76
CA GLN A 11 27.33 26.12 -8.08
C GLN A 11 28.35 25.65 -9.12
N GLY A 12 27.98 24.63 -9.90
CA GLY A 12 28.81 24.01 -10.93
C GLY A 12 29.83 22.98 -10.39
N LEU A 13 30.00 22.84 -9.08
CA LEU A 13 30.94 21.88 -8.49
C LEU A 13 30.30 20.50 -8.34
N ALA A 14 30.93 19.47 -8.91
CA ALA A 14 30.55 18.05 -8.83
C ALA A 14 30.86 17.45 -7.45
N LEU A 15 30.21 18.00 -6.41
CA LEU A 15 30.47 17.68 -5.00
C LEU A 15 29.25 17.10 -4.27
N LEU A 16 28.11 16.95 -4.94
CA LEU A 16 26.89 16.41 -4.33
C LEU A 16 26.92 14.88 -4.41
N PRO A 17 27.10 14.16 -3.27
CA PRO A 17 27.17 12.70 -3.28
C PRO A 17 25.78 12.08 -3.52
N LEU A 18 25.75 11.07 -4.37
CA LEU A 18 24.56 10.31 -4.74
C LEU A 18 24.62 8.89 -4.16
N ALA A 19 23.47 8.30 -3.88
CA ALA A 19 23.37 6.98 -3.27
C ALA A 19 23.90 5.84 -4.14
N ASN A 20 24.07 6.06 -5.44
CA ASN A 20 24.75 5.12 -6.34
C ASN A 20 26.29 5.16 -6.22
N GLY A 21 26.84 5.94 -5.30
CA GLY A 21 28.27 6.12 -5.10
C GLY A 21 28.93 7.13 -6.04
N SER A 22 28.16 7.79 -6.92
CA SER A 22 28.65 8.84 -7.80
C SER A 22 28.46 10.23 -7.20
N PHE A 23 28.97 11.25 -7.90
CA PHE A 23 28.80 12.64 -7.51
C PHE A 23 28.18 13.43 -8.66
N THR A 24 27.34 14.40 -8.33
CA THR A 24 26.76 15.34 -9.29
C THR A 24 27.03 16.78 -8.89
N ALA A 25 26.73 17.71 -9.81
CA ALA A 25 26.95 19.13 -9.60
C ALA A 25 25.83 19.78 -8.77
N PHE A 26 26.21 20.73 -7.92
CA PHE A 26 25.25 21.69 -7.38
C PHE A 26 24.84 22.66 -8.49
N ASN A 27 23.56 22.70 -8.82
CA ASN A 27 23.00 23.61 -9.83
C ASN A 27 21.92 24.49 -9.20
N ASN A 28 21.52 25.55 -9.90
CA ASN A 28 20.34 26.31 -9.49
C ASN A 28 19.10 25.43 -9.59
N ARG A 29 18.07 25.81 -8.84
CA ARG A 29 16.78 25.11 -8.89
C ARG A 29 16.20 25.13 -10.31
N GLY A 30 15.88 23.94 -10.83
CA GLY A 30 15.39 23.76 -12.20
C GLY A 30 16.47 23.62 -13.27
N GLU A 31 17.75 23.80 -12.91
CA GLU A 31 18.88 23.53 -13.79
C GLU A 31 19.48 22.15 -13.49
N GLY A 32 19.78 21.38 -14.55
CA GLY A 32 20.38 20.05 -14.42
C GLY A 32 19.43 18.99 -13.86
N GLU A 33 20.02 17.91 -13.36
CA GLU A 33 19.28 16.79 -12.80
C GLU A 33 18.80 17.08 -11.37
N ARG A 34 17.55 16.70 -11.07
CA ARG A 34 16.96 16.87 -9.74
C ARG A 34 17.46 15.77 -8.81
N VAL A 35 17.97 16.18 -7.66
CA VAL A 35 18.44 15.24 -6.63
C VAL A 35 17.52 15.36 -5.42
N PHE A 36 17.12 14.22 -4.87
CA PHE A 36 16.15 14.13 -3.79
C PHE A 36 16.81 13.74 -2.48
N PHE A 37 16.47 14.48 -1.43
CA PHE A 37 16.71 14.08 -0.05
C PHE A 37 15.55 13.19 0.40
N THR A 38 15.85 11.96 0.80
CA THR A 38 14.86 10.91 1.07
C THR A 38 15.04 10.29 2.45
N SER A 39 13.92 9.95 3.09
CA SER A 39 13.86 8.99 4.20
C SER A 39 14.14 7.56 3.71
N GLN A 40 14.28 6.62 4.65
CA GLN A 40 14.48 5.20 4.31
C GLN A 40 13.34 4.64 3.45
N MET A 41 12.10 5.01 3.76
CA MET A 41 10.92 4.56 3.02
C MET A 41 10.92 5.07 1.58
N GLU A 42 11.26 6.34 1.39
CA GLU A 42 11.37 6.98 0.07
C GLU A 42 12.54 6.44 -0.74
N PHE A 43 13.65 6.12 -0.07
CA PHE A 43 14.80 5.46 -0.67
C PHE A 43 14.42 4.13 -1.31
N ASP A 44 13.66 3.30 -0.59
CA ASP A 44 13.21 1.99 -1.07
C ASP A 44 12.31 2.11 -2.31
N LEU A 45 11.55 3.22 -2.43
CA LEU A 45 10.77 3.52 -3.64
C LEU A 45 11.65 3.84 -4.85
N LEU A 46 12.71 4.60 -4.62
CA LEU A 46 13.61 5.10 -5.64
C LEU A 46 14.79 4.17 -5.90
N LYS A 47 14.74 2.90 -5.47
CA LYS A 47 15.83 1.92 -5.65
C LYS A 47 16.31 1.78 -7.12
N ASP A 48 15.40 1.96 -8.09
CA ASP A 48 15.72 1.86 -9.52
C ASP A 48 16.24 3.19 -10.09
N SER A 49 16.14 4.26 -9.30
CA SER A 49 16.55 5.62 -9.61
C SER A 49 17.49 6.20 -8.54
N ILE A 50 18.34 5.37 -7.92
CA ILE A 50 19.27 5.79 -6.86
C ILE A 50 20.28 6.85 -7.28
N HIS A 51 20.48 7.04 -8.59
CA HIS A 51 21.26 8.14 -9.16
C HIS A 51 20.61 9.52 -8.91
N LEU A 52 19.32 9.56 -8.57
CA LEU A 52 18.59 10.80 -8.22
C LEU A 52 18.53 11.04 -6.71
N VAL A 53 19.18 10.22 -5.88
CA VAL A 53 19.01 10.26 -4.42
C VAL A 53 20.31 10.69 -3.75
N VAL A 54 20.23 11.61 -2.78
CA VAL A 54 21.39 12.00 -1.95
C VAL A 54 21.88 10.80 -1.15
N ASP A 55 23.20 10.62 -1.07
CA ASP A 55 23.79 9.56 -0.24
C ASP A 55 23.55 9.82 1.26
N ASN A 56 22.72 8.98 1.88
CA ASN A 56 22.41 9.04 3.31
C ASN A 56 23.48 8.40 4.20
N SER A 57 24.52 7.77 3.63
CA SER A 57 25.63 7.17 4.40
C SER A 57 26.72 8.17 4.79
N ILE A 58 26.68 9.39 4.27
CA ILE A 58 27.64 10.44 4.58
C ILE A 58 27.45 10.97 6.01
N PRO A 59 28.50 11.53 6.64
CA PRO A 59 28.42 12.02 8.02
C PRO A 59 27.27 13.03 8.27
N ASP A 60 26.60 12.91 9.42
CA ASP A 60 25.45 13.74 9.82
C ASP A 60 25.68 15.25 9.69
N GLY A 61 26.91 15.71 9.96
CA GLY A 61 27.28 17.11 9.82
C GLY A 61 27.19 17.62 8.39
N ILE A 62 27.42 16.76 7.40
CA ILE A 62 27.26 17.04 5.97
C ILE A 62 25.78 16.93 5.58
N LEU A 63 25.08 15.87 6.01
CA LEU A 63 23.64 15.71 5.76
C LEU A 63 22.84 16.92 6.24
N LYS A 64 23.11 17.44 7.45
CA LYS A 64 22.44 18.64 7.96
C LYS A 64 22.66 19.88 7.08
N LYS A 65 23.85 20.03 6.49
CA LYS A 65 24.15 21.13 5.57
C LYS A 65 23.42 20.96 4.24
N LEU A 66 23.43 19.76 3.66
CA LEU A 66 22.69 19.44 2.44
C LEU A 66 21.18 19.63 2.63
N TYR A 67 20.66 19.21 3.79
CA TYR A 67 19.27 19.44 4.18
C TYR A 67 18.95 20.95 4.25
N GLY A 68 19.82 21.74 4.89
CA GLY A 68 19.67 23.21 4.90
C GLY A 68 19.69 23.83 3.49
N ILE A 69 20.52 23.30 2.59
CA ILE A 69 20.55 23.71 1.18
C ILE A 69 19.25 23.32 0.46
N ALA A 70 18.71 22.13 0.70
CA ALA A 70 17.43 21.69 0.16
C ALA A 70 16.27 22.58 0.65
N CYS A 71 16.24 22.91 1.95
CA CYS A 71 15.25 23.81 2.54
C CYS A 71 15.31 25.23 1.96
N SER A 72 16.48 25.68 1.51
CA SER A 72 16.60 27.00 0.88
C SER A 72 15.83 27.10 -0.45
N ALA A 73 15.50 25.97 -1.09
CA ALA A 73 14.83 25.88 -2.38
C ALA A 73 15.51 26.69 -3.50
N ARG A 74 16.83 26.88 -3.41
CA ARG A 74 17.63 27.61 -4.41
C ARG A 74 18.50 26.70 -5.29
N SER A 75 18.68 25.45 -4.88
CA SER A 75 19.50 24.47 -5.60
C SER A 75 18.67 23.39 -6.29
N ASN A 76 19.32 22.53 -7.05
CA ASN A 76 18.76 21.30 -7.63
C ASN A 76 18.54 20.17 -6.60
N ILE A 77 18.72 20.44 -5.30
CA ILE A 77 18.40 19.50 -4.22
C ILE A 77 16.98 19.76 -3.72
N TYR A 78 16.15 18.74 -3.73
CA TYR A 78 14.75 18.78 -3.35
C TYR A 78 14.49 17.90 -2.14
N LEU A 79 13.66 18.38 -1.22
CA LEU A 79 13.03 17.48 -0.25
C LEU A 79 12.02 16.61 -1.00
N PHE A 80 12.09 15.30 -0.82
CA PHE A 80 11.11 14.40 -1.42
C PHE A 80 9.72 14.67 -0.81
N THR A 81 8.70 14.73 -1.66
CA THR A 81 7.32 15.00 -1.24
C THR A 81 6.35 14.16 -2.06
N CYS A 82 5.11 14.04 -1.60
CA CYS A 82 4.07 13.33 -2.35
C CYS A 82 3.87 13.87 -3.78
N ASN A 83 4.07 15.17 -4.00
CA ASN A 83 3.98 15.75 -5.35
C ASN A 83 5.05 15.21 -6.29
N PHE A 84 6.28 15.02 -5.81
CA PHE A 84 7.36 14.41 -6.60
C PHE A 84 7.14 12.91 -6.78
N LEU A 85 6.57 12.23 -5.78
CA LEU A 85 6.16 10.85 -5.98
C LEU A 85 5.16 10.73 -7.13
N LEU A 86 4.11 11.55 -7.15
CA LEU A 86 3.10 11.55 -8.22
C LEU A 86 3.73 11.79 -9.59
N GLU A 87 4.71 12.70 -9.68
CA GLU A 87 5.44 12.97 -10.92
C GLU A 87 6.30 11.77 -11.36
N LEU A 88 6.85 11.02 -10.41
CA LEU A 88 7.71 9.86 -10.67
C LEU A 88 6.93 8.54 -10.75
N LEU A 89 5.64 8.50 -10.39
CA LEU A 89 4.80 7.29 -10.47
C LEU A 89 4.89 6.62 -11.84
N PRO A 90 4.82 7.31 -12.99
CA PRO A 90 4.95 6.68 -14.30
C PRO A 90 6.35 6.08 -14.59
N ARG A 91 7.34 6.33 -13.74
CA ARG A 91 8.69 5.76 -13.85
C ARG A 91 8.95 4.68 -12.80
N ILE A 92 8.28 4.78 -11.65
CA ILE A 92 8.45 3.88 -10.50
C ILE A 92 7.47 2.70 -10.57
N LEU A 93 6.27 2.92 -11.13
CA LEU A 93 5.25 1.89 -11.30
C LEU A 93 5.58 0.97 -12.48
N PRO A 94 5.23 -0.32 -12.39
CA PRO A 94 5.33 -1.23 -13.52
C PRO A 94 4.58 -0.66 -14.74
N PRO A 95 5.12 -0.76 -15.97
CA PRO A 95 4.48 -0.22 -17.17
C PRO A 95 3.08 -0.82 -17.42
N GLU A 96 2.83 -2.01 -16.89
CA GLU A 96 1.55 -2.73 -16.93
C GLU A 96 0.45 -2.00 -16.14
N TRP A 97 0.81 -1.21 -15.11
CA TRP A 97 -0.16 -0.50 -14.24
C TRP A 97 -0.67 0.81 -14.83
N GLN A 98 0.04 1.40 -15.80
CA GLN A 98 -0.30 2.71 -16.37
C GLN A 98 -1.51 2.68 -17.30
N HIS A 99 -1.88 1.49 -17.78
CA HIS A 99 -3.00 1.26 -18.69
C HIS A 99 -4.05 0.28 -18.11
N ALA A 100 -3.80 -0.25 -16.92
CA ALA A 100 -4.67 -1.23 -16.29
C ALA A 100 -5.94 -0.57 -15.74
N LYS A 101 -7.10 -0.93 -16.31
CA LYS A 101 -8.42 -0.61 -15.74
C LYS A 101 -8.82 -1.55 -14.58
N GLN A 102 -8.09 -2.63 -14.37
CA GLN A 102 -8.30 -3.64 -13.32
C GLN A 102 -6.95 -4.20 -12.87
N LEU A 103 -6.74 -4.36 -11.56
CA LEU A 103 -5.50 -4.82 -10.95
C LEU A 103 -5.81 -5.93 -9.92
N SER A 104 -5.68 -7.19 -10.31
CA SER A 104 -6.21 -8.39 -9.63
C SER A 104 -5.29 -8.99 -8.57
N TRP A 105 -5.56 -8.94 -7.24
CA TRP A 105 -4.65 -9.33 -6.12
C TRP A 105 -4.34 -10.83 -5.87
N SER A 106 -3.23 -11.12 -5.17
CA SER A 106 -2.90 -12.43 -4.60
C SER A 106 -2.28 -12.30 -3.17
N PRO A 107 -2.92 -12.81 -2.11
CA PRO A 107 -2.36 -12.86 -0.77
C PRO A 107 -1.24 -13.89 -0.66
N GLY A 108 -0.19 -13.55 0.07
CA GLY A 108 0.93 -14.44 0.35
C GLY A 108 0.56 -15.77 1.04
N GLN A 109 1.27 -16.83 0.60
CA GLN A 109 1.62 -18.13 1.20
C GLN A 109 0.54 -19.03 1.85
N GLN A 110 -0.66 -18.53 2.17
CA GLN A 110 -1.82 -19.35 2.57
C GLN A 110 -3.13 -18.95 1.87
N GLY A 111 -3.01 -18.19 0.77
CA GLY A 111 -3.97 -18.05 -0.32
C GLY A 111 -5.44 -18.04 0.08
N VAL A 112 -6.01 -16.85 0.25
CA VAL A 112 -7.44 -16.66 0.05
C VAL A 112 -7.76 -17.02 -1.40
N HIS A 113 -8.85 -17.76 -1.63
CA HIS A 113 -9.28 -18.16 -2.96
C HIS A 113 -9.52 -16.92 -3.84
N GLU A 114 -8.98 -16.89 -5.07
CA GLU A 114 -8.99 -15.69 -5.92
C GLU A 114 -10.41 -15.18 -6.19
N ASP A 115 -11.38 -16.08 -6.36
CA ASP A 115 -12.80 -15.74 -6.55
C ASP A 115 -13.47 -15.00 -5.36
N LEU A 116 -12.84 -14.95 -4.19
CA LEU A 116 -13.35 -14.16 -3.05
C LEU A 116 -13.05 -12.67 -3.20
N LEU A 117 -12.06 -12.33 -4.03
CA LEU A 117 -11.62 -10.97 -4.28
C LEU A 117 -12.54 -10.30 -5.29
N ASN A 118 -12.69 -8.99 -5.17
CA ASN A 118 -13.43 -8.17 -6.10
C ASN A 118 -12.66 -6.87 -6.39
N GLU A 119 -13.31 -5.92 -7.06
CA GLU A 119 -12.75 -4.62 -7.45
C GLU A 119 -12.22 -3.76 -6.30
N SER A 120 -12.53 -4.10 -5.04
CA SER A 120 -12.02 -3.36 -3.87
C SER A 120 -10.60 -3.77 -3.44
N PHE A 121 -9.96 -4.74 -4.10
CA PHE A 121 -8.63 -5.25 -3.75
C PHE A 121 -7.61 -5.03 -4.88
N ILE A 122 -6.36 -4.65 -4.52
CA ILE A 122 -5.28 -4.30 -5.46
C ILE A 122 -4.15 -5.32 -5.38
N ARG A 123 -3.69 -5.91 -6.51
CA ARG A 123 -2.48 -6.77 -6.52
C ARG A 123 -1.22 -6.00 -6.29
N THR A 124 -0.31 -6.68 -5.60
CA THR A 124 1.09 -6.32 -5.57
C THR A 124 1.88 -7.53 -6.02
N GLU A 125 2.64 -7.39 -7.10
CA GLU A 125 3.58 -8.40 -7.61
C GLU A 125 4.96 -8.25 -6.96
N SER A 126 5.19 -7.13 -6.27
CA SER A 126 6.43 -6.88 -5.54
C SER A 126 6.18 -6.31 -4.14
N ALA A 127 7.10 -6.61 -3.21
CA ALA A 127 7.11 -5.98 -1.89
C ALA A 127 7.22 -4.45 -1.99
N LYS A 128 7.82 -3.95 -3.08
CA LYS A 128 7.94 -2.52 -3.41
C LYS A 128 6.58 -1.89 -3.66
N GLU A 129 5.77 -2.48 -4.53
CA GLU A 129 4.40 -2.02 -4.81
C GLU A 129 3.53 -2.00 -3.55
N LYS A 130 3.64 -3.05 -2.73
CA LYS A 130 2.96 -3.13 -1.44
C LYS A 130 3.37 -1.98 -0.52
N SER A 131 4.66 -1.70 -0.43
CA SER A 131 5.13 -0.55 0.36
C SER A 131 4.61 0.78 -0.20
N ILE A 132 4.55 0.96 -1.52
CA ILE A 132 3.99 2.19 -2.13
C ILE A 132 2.54 2.39 -1.73
N LEU A 133 1.72 1.35 -1.90
CA LEU A 133 0.29 1.38 -1.62
C LEU A 133 -0.02 1.69 -0.15
N VAL A 134 0.68 1.00 0.77
CA VAL A 134 0.53 1.22 2.22
C VAL A 134 0.99 2.62 2.61
N SER A 135 2.17 3.02 2.16
CA SER A 135 2.85 4.21 2.65
C SER A 135 2.31 5.52 2.07
N TYR A 136 1.79 5.50 0.84
CA TYR A 136 1.42 6.74 0.13
C TYR A 136 -0.04 6.80 -0.27
N PHE A 137 -0.69 5.66 -0.49
CA PHE A 137 -2.10 5.61 -0.86
C PHE A 137 -3.01 5.24 0.31
N ALA A 138 -2.44 5.02 1.50
CA ALA A 138 -3.15 4.53 2.68
C ALA A 138 -3.99 3.26 2.39
N VAL A 139 -3.53 2.47 1.41
CA VAL A 139 -4.14 1.18 1.07
C VAL A 139 -3.51 0.15 1.99
N TRP A 140 -4.24 -0.21 3.02
CA TRP A 140 -3.82 -1.16 4.04
C TRP A 140 -4.29 -2.58 3.70
N GLU A 141 -3.52 -3.58 4.10
CA GLU A 141 -3.90 -4.98 3.95
C GLU A 141 -4.82 -5.38 5.11
N PRO A 142 -6.08 -5.77 4.84
CA PRO A 142 -6.98 -6.19 5.90
C PRO A 142 -6.51 -7.48 6.53
N GLN A 143 -6.68 -7.59 7.85
CA GLN A 143 -6.49 -8.87 8.50
C GLN A 143 -7.50 -9.89 7.95
N LYS A 144 -7.15 -11.18 7.98
CA LYS A 144 -8.04 -12.23 7.45
C LYS A 144 -9.45 -12.17 8.08
N ALA A 145 -9.55 -11.82 9.36
CA ALA A 145 -10.83 -11.60 10.03
C ALA A 145 -11.65 -10.45 9.41
N GLU A 146 -11.04 -9.28 9.21
CA GLU A 146 -11.68 -8.10 8.60
C GLU A 146 -12.06 -8.37 7.14
N PHE A 147 -11.18 -9.01 6.38
CA PHE A 147 -11.45 -9.44 5.01
C PHE A 147 -12.72 -10.30 4.94
N TYR A 148 -12.82 -11.34 5.78
CA TYR A 148 -14.01 -12.19 5.80
C TYR A 148 -15.26 -11.43 6.26
N LYS A 149 -15.14 -10.66 7.33
CA LYS A 149 -16.25 -9.91 7.95
C LYS A 149 -16.84 -8.88 7.01
N ASP A 150 -15.99 -8.07 6.37
CA ASP A 150 -16.40 -6.88 5.65
C ASP A 150 -16.56 -7.13 4.13
N HIS A 151 -15.94 -8.18 3.58
CA HIS A 151 -15.91 -8.41 2.12
C HIS A 151 -16.39 -9.77 1.64
N VAL A 152 -16.30 -10.84 2.45
CA VAL A 152 -16.74 -12.19 2.05
C VAL A 152 -18.15 -12.50 2.53
N LEU A 153 -18.42 -12.34 3.83
CA LEU A 153 -19.70 -12.70 4.42
C LEU A 153 -20.88 -11.96 3.78
N PRO A 154 -20.83 -10.63 3.54
CA PRO A 154 -21.94 -9.92 2.90
C PRO A 154 -22.29 -10.45 1.49
N ARG A 155 -21.33 -11.09 0.83
CA ARG A 155 -21.41 -11.62 -0.54
C ARG A 155 -21.49 -13.14 -0.59
N ILE A 156 -21.65 -13.82 0.55
CA ILE A 156 -21.52 -15.27 0.62
C ILE A 156 -22.49 -16.02 -0.31
N SER A 157 -23.65 -15.43 -0.61
CA SER A 157 -24.63 -15.95 -1.56
C SER A 157 -24.09 -16.05 -3.00
N GLU A 158 -23.16 -15.19 -3.40
CA GLU A 158 -22.50 -15.20 -4.71
C GLU A 158 -21.64 -16.46 -4.91
N PHE A 159 -21.16 -17.06 -3.82
CA PHE A 159 -20.22 -18.18 -3.84
C PHE A 159 -20.90 -19.54 -3.70
N LEU A 160 -22.17 -19.60 -3.30
CA LEU A 160 -22.84 -20.86 -2.95
C LEU A 160 -22.95 -21.87 -4.10
N SER A 161 -22.87 -21.39 -5.35
CA SER A 161 -22.86 -22.23 -6.55
C SER A 161 -21.49 -22.84 -6.87
N GLN A 162 -20.44 -22.46 -6.13
CA GLN A 162 -19.04 -22.83 -6.39
C GLN A 162 -18.47 -23.70 -5.25
N PRO A 163 -18.51 -25.05 -5.39
CA PRO A 163 -18.16 -25.96 -4.28
C PRO A 163 -16.74 -25.76 -3.72
N ALA A 164 -15.76 -25.44 -4.57
CA ALA A 164 -14.39 -25.19 -4.14
C ALA A 164 -14.27 -23.93 -3.28
N VAL A 165 -14.93 -22.84 -3.69
CA VAL A 165 -14.95 -21.56 -2.96
C VAL A 165 -15.68 -21.71 -1.63
N VAL A 166 -16.83 -22.40 -1.62
CA VAL A 166 -17.59 -22.69 -0.39
C VAL A 166 -16.72 -23.49 0.60
N SER A 167 -15.99 -24.51 0.11
CA SER A 167 -15.10 -25.28 0.97
C SER A 167 -14.00 -24.41 1.57
N ALA A 168 -13.38 -23.52 0.78
CA ALA A 168 -12.36 -22.59 1.27
C ALA A 168 -12.93 -21.63 2.32
N ILE A 169 -14.12 -21.07 2.09
CA ILE A 169 -14.82 -20.22 3.06
C ILE A 169 -15.06 -20.98 4.37
N LEU A 170 -15.59 -22.20 4.31
CA LEU A 170 -15.90 -22.98 5.51
C LEU A 170 -14.65 -23.35 6.32
N CYS A 171 -13.55 -23.72 5.66
CA CYS A 171 -12.28 -23.99 6.31
C CYS A 171 -11.76 -22.76 7.06
N ASP A 172 -11.78 -21.60 6.42
CA ASP A 172 -11.24 -20.36 6.99
C ASP A 172 -12.14 -19.76 8.07
N VAL A 173 -13.45 -19.74 7.85
CA VAL A 173 -14.42 -19.24 8.84
C VAL A 173 -14.39 -20.08 10.11
N LYS A 174 -14.21 -21.40 10.01
CA LYS A 174 -14.07 -22.27 11.20
C LYS A 174 -12.88 -21.85 12.05
N LEU A 175 -11.71 -21.65 11.42
CA LEU A 175 -10.50 -21.22 12.12
C LEU A 175 -10.66 -19.79 12.71
N LEU A 176 -11.30 -18.89 11.98
CA LEU A 176 -11.51 -17.52 12.43
C LEU A 176 -12.49 -17.45 13.61
N MET A 177 -13.57 -18.24 13.59
CA MET A 177 -14.56 -18.28 14.68
C MET A 177 -14.00 -18.80 16.01
N GLU A 178 -12.99 -19.68 15.97
CA GLU A 178 -12.30 -20.17 17.17
C GLU A 178 -11.46 -19.07 17.84
N ASN A 179 -11.01 -18.07 17.06
CA ASN A 179 -10.08 -17.04 17.50
C ASN A 179 -10.69 -15.63 17.61
N ASP A 180 -11.84 -15.38 16.97
CA ASP A 180 -12.44 -14.05 16.87
C ASP A 180 -13.97 -14.06 17.03
N ASN A 181 -14.43 -13.45 18.13
CA ASN A 181 -15.85 -13.30 18.44
C ASN A 181 -16.59 -12.36 17.47
N SER A 182 -15.89 -11.43 16.83
CA SER A 182 -16.47 -10.46 15.90
C SER A 182 -16.86 -11.11 14.56
N VAL A 183 -16.01 -12.01 14.03
CA VAL A 183 -16.32 -12.81 12.83
C VAL A 183 -17.51 -13.71 13.09
N ARG A 184 -17.57 -14.33 14.29
CA ARG A 184 -18.73 -15.11 14.71
C ARG A 184 -20.00 -14.26 14.71
N ALA A 185 -19.99 -13.08 15.34
CA ALA A 185 -21.15 -12.20 15.37
C ALA A 185 -21.60 -11.77 13.96
N ALA A 186 -20.66 -11.40 13.09
CA ALA A 186 -20.97 -11.03 11.71
C ALA A 186 -21.59 -12.19 10.93
N LEU A 187 -21.12 -13.42 11.11
CA LEU A 187 -21.72 -14.60 10.49
C LEU A 187 -23.18 -14.79 10.95
N TYR A 188 -23.46 -14.66 12.25
CA TYR A 188 -24.83 -14.77 12.77
C TYR A 188 -25.78 -13.72 12.21
N GLU A 189 -25.26 -12.54 11.90
CA GLU A 189 -25.97 -11.39 11.35
C GLU A 189 -25.84 -11.28 9.82
N THR A 190 -25.35 -12.29 9.13
CA THR A 190 -25.27 -12.31 7.65
C THR A 190 -26.43 -13.15 7.07
N PRO A 191 -27.19 -12.66 6.07
CA PRO A 191 -28.35 -13.37 5.55
C PRO A 191 -27.92 -14.38 4.48
N PHE A 192 -27.56 -15.59 4.91
CA PHE A 192 -27.07 -16.64 4.01
C PHE A 192 -27.77 -17.99 4.15
N VAL A 193 -28.81 -18.08 4.99
CA VAL A 193 -29.64 -19.28 5.10
C VAL A 193 -30.88 -19.08 4.24
N LEU A 194 -31.15 -20.02 3.33
CA LEU A 194 -32.36 -20.00 2.53
C LEU A 194 -33.54 -20.53 3.33
N ALA A 195 -34.52 -19.67 3.64
CA ALA A 195 -35.76 -20.09 4.29
C ALA A 195 -36.65 -20.87 3.32
N ALA A 196 -37.62 -21.63 3.86
CA ALA A 196 -38.64 -22.32 3.07
C ALA A 196 -39.48 -21.36 2.19
N SER A 197 -39.52 -20.06 2.54
CA SER A 197 -40.14 -19.01 1.73
C SER A 197 -39.31 -18.59 0.51
N GLY A 198 -38.10 -19.12 0.33
CA GLY A 198 -37.15 -18.69 -0.69
C GLY A 198 -36.40 -17.40 -0.35
N ALA A 199 -36.64 -16.81 0.83
CA ALA A 199 -35.91 -15.62 1.30
C ALA A 199 -34.59 -15.99 1.98
N TRP A 200 -33.53 -15.22 1.71
CA TRP A 200 -32.27 -15.29 2.45
C TRP A 200 -32.40 -14.60 3.80
N VAL A 201 -32.10 -15.32 4.88
CA VAL A 201 -32.29 -14.86 6.26
C VAL A 201 -31.06 -15.15 7.11
N HIS A 202 -30.89 -14.35 8.16
CA HIS A 202 -29.77 -14.47 9.09
C HIS A 202 -29.91 -15.69 10.01
N PRO A 203 -28.82 -16.43 10.31
CA PRO A 203 -28.83 -17.53 11.26
C PRO A 203 -29.42 -17.19 12.64
N SER A 204 -29.23 -15.95 13.13
CA SER A 204 -29.75 -15.50 14.42
C SER A 204 -31.27 -15.62 14.57
N ARG A 205 -32.02 -15.50 13.47
CA ARG A 205 -33.49 -15.65 13.46
C ARG A 205 -33.94 -17.08 13.74
N PHE A 206 -33.17 -18.10 13.36
CA PHE A 206 -33.51 -19.51 13.61
C PHE A 206 -33.18 -19.97 15.02
N VAL A 207 -32.14 -19.39 15.64
CA VAL A 207 -31.78 -19.71 17.04
C VAL A 207 -32.88 -19.22 18.00
N ASN A 208 -33.48 -18.06 17.72
CA ASN A 208 -34.57 -17.53 18.53
C ASN A 208 -35.87 -18.33 18.36
N LEU A 209 -36.17 -18.85 17.17
CA LEU A 209 -37.35 -19.70 16.94
C LEU A 209 -37.28 -21.02 17.72
N LYS A 210 -36.10 -21.68 17.74
CA LYS A 210 -35.92 -22.91 18.54
C LYS A 210 -35.99 -22.69 20.05
N LYS A 211 -35.70 -21.48 20.53
CA LYS A 211 -35.87 -21.12 21.95
C LYS A 211 -37.34 -20.91 22.34
N ILE A 212 -38.18 -20.46 21.41
CA ILE A 212 -39.61 -20.25 21.65
C ILE A 212 -40.38 -21.58 21.57
N GLU A 213 -39.95 -22.54 20.76
CA GLU A 213 -40.58 -23.87 20.68
C GLU A 213 -40.20 -24.83 21.83
N ASN A 214 -39.17 -24.50 22.63
CA ASN A 214 -38.70 -25.32 23.76
C ASN A 214 -38.90 -24.65 25.13
N SER A 215 -39.79 -23.66 25.23
CA SER A 215 -40.13 -22.95 26.47
C SER A 215 -41.63 -22.98 26.71
#